data_AF-A0AAD4QXV9-F1
#
_entry.id   AF-A0AAD4QXV9-F1
#
_cell.length_a   1.000
_cell.length_b   1.000
_cell.length_c   1.000
_cell.angle_alpha   90.00
_cell.angle_beta   90.00
_cell.angle_gamma   90.00
#
_symmetry.space_group_name_H-M   'P 1'
#
loop_
_entity.id
_entity.type
_entity.pdbx_description
1 polymer ?
#
loop_
_entity_poly.entity_id
_entity_poly.type
_entity_poly.pdbx_seq_one_letter_code
_entity_poly.pdbx_strand_id
1 'polypeptide(L)'
;MAADLISGIELRTTPTATPASPSSNNWRFFRLLCTGVMVAMGGSFHFGYQMSIINPMADVLQSFIENGLTHNNGYHTSEWMRHLIWGSVAGLAFLGALLGAIAIPFMMDRIGARCSFVVCSVVSV
;
A
#
# COMPACT_ATOMS: atom_id res chain seq x y z
N MET A 1 52.88 -14.43 -5.97
CA MET A 1 51.93 -15.17 -5.12
C MET A 1 50.58 -14.46 -4.90
N ALA A 2 50.42 -13.17 -5.25
CA ALA A 2 49.11 -12.49 -5.20
C ALA A 2 48.33 -12.51 -6.53
N ALA A 3 49.00 -12.77 -7.67
CA ALA A 3 48.36 -12.79 -8.99
C ALA A 3 47.51 -14.05 -9.27
N ASP A 4 47.82 -15.19 -8.62
CA ASP A 4 47.08 -16.45 -8.77
C ASP A 4 45.73 -16.48 -8.03
N LEU A 5 45.51 -15.57 -7.08
CA LEU A 5 44.24 -15.51 -6.34
C LEU A 5 43.16 -14.70 -7.06
N ILE A 6 43.55 -13.85 -8.02
CA ILE A 6 42.60 -13.02 -8.77
C ILE A 6 42.05 -13.79 -9.98
N SER A 7 42.88 -14.62 -10.63
CA SER A 7 42.45 -15.49 -11.74
C SER A 7 41.44 -16.58 -11.32
N GLY A 8 41.43 -16.99 -10.04
CA GLY A 8 40.49 -17.97 -9.50
C GLY A 8 39.09 -17.44 -9.18
N ILE A 9 38.91 -16.11 -9.05
CA ILE A 9 37.64 -15.50 -8.66
C ILE A 9 36.78 -15.12 -9.88
N GLU A 10 37.39 -14.78 -11.02
CA GLU A 10 36.66 -14.46 -12.25
C GLU A 10 35.95 -15.66 -12.91
N LEU A 11 36.32 -16.91 -12.54
CA LEU A 11 35.67 -18.12 -13.07
C LEU A 11 34.38 -18.52 -12.35
N ARG A 12 33.94 -17.77 -11.32
CA ARG A 12 32.75 -18.11 -10.49
C ARG A 12 31.61 -17.09 -10.58
N THR A 13 31.44 -16.42 -11.72
CA THR A 13 30.29 -15.52 -11.96
C THR A 13 29.57 -15.74 -13.29
N THR A 14 29.85 -16.83 -14.01
CA THR A 14 28.95 -17.25 -15.09
C THR A 14 27.82 -18.10 -14.49
N PRO A 15 26.60 -17.56 -14.28
CA PRO A 15 25.46 -18.44 -14.20
C PRO A 15 25.41 -19.19 -15.53
N THR A 16 25.59 -20.50 -15.47
CA THR A 16 25.34 -21.42 -16.57
C THR A 16 23.96 -21.08 -17.13
N ALA A 17 23.93 -20.35 -18.24
CA ALA A 17 22.73 -20.09 -19.00
C ALA A 17 22.28 -21.45 -19.53
N THR A 18 21.41 -22.10 -18.77
CA THR A 18 20.57 -23.17 -19.30
C THR A 18 19.85 -22.56 -20.51
N PRO A 19 19.92 -23.15 -21.71
CA PRO A 19 19.19 -22.61 -22.85
C PRO A 19 17.70 -22.71 -22.54
N ALA A 20 17.13 -21.60 -22.06
CA ALA A 20 15.70 -21.48 -21.85
C ALA A 20 15.03 -21.58 -23.21
N SER A 21 14.24 -22.65 -23.38
CA SER A 21 13.43 -22.91 -24.55
C SER A 21 12.64 -21.66 -24.99
N PRO A 22 12.72 -21.24 -26.26
CA PRO A 22 12.10 -20.00 -26.75
C PRO A 22 10.63 -20.21 -27.13
N SER A 23 9.72 -20.46 -26.17
CA SER A 23 8.28 -20.54 -26.51
C SER A 23 7.25 -20.35 -25.37
N SER A 24 7.48 -19.46 -24.38
CA SER A 24 6.39 -19.12 -23.43
C SER A 24 6.47 -17.73 -22.77
N ASN A 25 7.34 -16.84 -23.25
CA ASN A 25 7.61 -15.57 -22.56
C ASN A 25 6.36 -14.66 -22.53
N ASN A 26 5.57 -14.66 -23.60
CA ASN A 26 4.40 -13.80 -23.78
C ASN A 26 3.30 -14.11 -22.77
N TRP A 27 3.06 -15.40 -22.48
CA TRP A 27 2.04 -15.85 -21.53
C TRP A 27 2.42 -15.53 -20.09
N ARG A 28 3.70 -15.69 -19.74
CA ARG A 28 4.22 -15.31 -18.42
C ARG A 28 4.14 -13.80 -18.23
N PHE A 29 4.52 -13.03 -19.24
CA PHE A 29 4.46 -11.57 -19.21
C PHE A 29 3.01 -11.07 -19.07
N PHE A 30 2.09 -11.64 -19.85
CA PHE A 30 0.66 -11.32 -19.76
C PHE A 30 0.08 -11.67 -18.40
N ARG A 31 0.41 -12.83 -17.82
CA ARG A 31 -0.01 -13.20 -16.46
C ARG A 31 0.50 -12.22 -15.40
N LEU A 32 1.77 -11.83 -15.46
CA LEU A 32 2.36 -10.87 -14.53
C LEU A 32 1.68 -9.51 -14.66
N LEU A 33 1.44 -9.05 -15.88
CA LEU A 33 0.74 -7.80 -16.15
C LEU A 33 -0.70 -7.84 -15.63
N CYS A 34 -1.46 -8.89 -15.93
CA CYS A 34 -2.84 -9.04 -15.46
C CYS A 34 -2.92 -9.06 -13.93
N THR A 35 -1.99 -9.77 -13.28
CA THR A 35 -1.93 -9.84 -11.81
C THR A 35 -1.58 -8.47 -11.22
N GLY A 36 -0.60 -7.76 -11.79
CA GLY A 36 -0.24 -6.41 -11.35
C GLY A 36 -1.39 -5.41 -11.50
N VAL A 37 -2.09 -5.46 -12.64
CA VAL A 37 -3.26 -4.60 -12.90
C VAL A 37 -4.39 -4.91 -11.92
N MET A 38 -4.71 -6.19 -11.69
CA MET A 38 -5.78 -6.58 -10.77
C MET A 38 -5.45 -6.22 -9.31
N VAL A 39 -4.19 -6.38 -8.89
CA VAL A 39 -3.73 -5.99 -7.55
C VAL A 39 -3.78 -4.47 -7.38
N ALA A 40 -3.30 -3.72 -8.37
CA ALA A 40 -3.36 -2.26 -8.35
C ALA A 40 -4.81 -1.76 -8.31
N MET A 41 -5.67 -2.29 -9.18
CA MET A 41 -7.10 -1.95 -9.21
C MET A 41 -7.80 -2.34 -7.91
N GLY A 42 -7.53 -3.52 -7.35
CA GLY A 42 -8.14 -3.97 -6.09
C GLY A 42 -7.78 -3.08 -4.91
N GLY A 43 -6.50 -2.70 -4.78
CA GLY A 43 -6.04 -1.80 -3.71
C GLY A 43 -6.63 -0.38 -3.86
N SER A 44 -6.56 0.19 -5.05
CA SER A 44 -7.12 1.52 -5.33
C SER A 44 -8.64 1.56 -5.22
N PHE A 45 -9.32 0.50 -5.63
CA PHE A 45 -10.78 0.37 -5.50
C PHE A 45 -11.20 0.23 -4.03
N HIS A 46 -10.49 -0.58 -3.23
CA HIS A 46 -10.77 -0.71 -1.81
C HIS A 46 -10.62 0.63 -1.07
N PHE A 47 -9.53 1.36 -1.34
CA PHE A 47 -9.32 2.70 -0.80
C PHE A 47 -10.40 3.69 -1.27
N GLY A 48 -10.70 3.71 -2.57
CA GLY A 48 -11.72 4.58 -3.14
C GLY A 48 -13.13 4.29 -2.59
N TYR A 49 -13.45 3.03 -2.32
CA TYR A 49 -14.71 2.62 -1.70
C TYR A 49 -14.83 3.14 -0.27
N GLN A 50 -13.78 3.00 0.55
CA GLN A 50 -13.75 3.56 1.90
C GLN A 50 -13.91 5.08 1.88
N MET A 51 -13.26 5.76 0.93
CA MET A 51 -13.39 7.21 0.75
C MET A 51 -14.78 7.64 0.21
N SER A 52 -15.43 6.79 -0.58
CA SER A 52 -16.79 7.06 -1.07
C SER A 52 -17.86 6.86 0.00
N ILE A 53 -17.64 5.97 0.97
CA ILE A 53 -18.55 5.82 2.12
C ILE A 53 -18.35 6.95 3.11
N ILE A 54 -17.11 7.36 3.35
CA ILE A 54 -16.83 8.38 4.35
C ILE A 54 -17.44 9.73 3.95
N ASN A 55 -17.45 10.07 2.65
CA ASN A 55 -17.99 11.34 2.14
C ASN A 55 -19.47 11.62 2.54
N PRO A 56 -20.44 10.72 2.32
CA PRO A 56 -21.81 10.89 2.81
C PRO A 56 -21.95 10.65 4.33
N MET A 57 -21.07 9.86 4.94
CA MET A 57 -21.06 9.66 6.39
C MET A 57 -20.54 10.88 7.15
N ALA A 58 -19.84 11.81 6.46
CA ALA A 58 -19.36 13.05 7.03
C ALA A 58 -20.52 13.87 7.61
N ASP A 59 -21.62 14.00 6.87
CA ASP A 59 -22.79 14.76 7.31
C ASP A 59 -23.47 14.13 8.52
N VAL A 60 -23.60 12.79 8.49
CA VAL A 60 -24.17 12.01 9.59
C VAL A 60 -23.33 12.16 10.85
N LEU A 61 -22.01 11.97 10.76
CA LEU A 61 -21.10 12.08 11.89
C LEU A 61 -21.04 13.53 12.43
N GLN A 62 -21.05 14.52 11.56
CA GLN A 62 -21.08 15.94 11.94
C GLN A 62 -22.38 16.32 12.67
N SER A 63 -23.52 15.75 12.28
CA SER A 63 -24.77 15.91 13.01
C SER A 63 -24.74 15.20 14.36
N PHE A 64 -24.13 14.01 14.46
CA PHE A 64 -23.97 13.31 15.75
C PHE A 64 -23.10 14.09 16.73
N ILE A 65 -21.98 14.65 16.24
CA ILE A 65 -21.08 15.48 17.05
C ILE A 65 -21.78 16.76 17.50
N GLU A 66 -22.51 17.44 16.61
CA GLU A 66 -23.26 18.65 16.96
C GLU A 66 -24.35 18.36 18.00
N ASN A 67 -25.10 17.27 17.84
CA ASN A 67 -26.12 16.85 18.81
C ASN A 67 -25.50 16.48 20.17
N GLY A 68 -24.34 15.81 20.17
CA GLY A 68 -23.60 15.47 21.39
C GLY A 68 -22.99 16.68 22.11
N LEU A 69 -22.44 17.65 21.37
CA LEU A 69 -21.90 18.89 21.91
C LEU A 69 -23.00 19.83 22.42
N THR A 70 -24.13 19.89 21.72
CA THR A 70 -25.29 20.68 22.16
C THR A 70 -25.84 20.13 23.47
N HIS A 71 -25.84 18.81 23.65
CA HIS A 71 -26.27 18.16 24.89
C HIS A 71 -25.33 18.42 26.08
N ASN A 72 -24.02 18.53 25.87
CA ASN A 72 -23.05 18.67 26.96
C ASN A 72 -22.62 20.12 27.25
N ASN A 73 -22.61 20.98 26.23
CA ASN A 73 -21.87 22.25 26.28
C ASN A 73 -22.65 23.45 25.69
N GLY A 74 -23.78 23.24 25.00
CA GLY A 74 -24.65 24.31 24.49
C GLY A 74 -24.04 25.18 23.37
N TYR A 75 -22.90 24.78 22.79
CA TYR A 75 -22.24 25.51 21.71
C TYR A 75 -22.68 24.96 20.34
N HIS A 76 -23.28 25.80 19.49
CA HIS A 76 -23.50 25.47 18.08
C HIS A 76 -22.15 25.31 17.38
N THR A 77 -21.95 24.13 16.79
CA THR A 77 -20.69 23.79 16.14
C THR A 77 -20.65 24.47 14.79
N SER A 78 -19.65 25.32 14.58
CA SER A 78 -19.61 26.09 13.37
C SER A 78 -19.11 25.31 12.14
N GLU A 79 -19.64 25.68 10.96
CA GLU A 79 -19.35 25.12 9.64
C GLU A 79 -17.85 25.09 9.29
N TRP A 80 -17.07 26.05 9.79
CA TRP A 80 -15.61 26.06 9.61
C TRP A 80 -14.91 24.93 10.39
N MET A 81 -15.36 24.62 11.60
CA MET A 81 -14.78 23.54 12.41
C MET A 81 -15.02 22.17 11.75
N ARG A 82 -16.19 22.00 11.13
CA ARG A 82 -16.56 20.78 10.40
C ARG A 82 -15.61 20.48 9.24
N HIS A 83 -15.35 21.48 8.40
CA HIS A 83 -14.42 21.36 7.28
C HIS A 83 -12.98 21.09 7.73
N LEU A 84 -12.54 21.69 8.84
CA LEU A 84 -11.20 21.48 9.39
C LEU A 84 -10.99 20.06 9.92
N ILE A 85 -11.98 19.51 10.64
CA ILE A 85 -11.94 18.12 11.13
C ILE A 85 -11.88 17.17 9.94
N TRP A 86 -12.72 17.40 8.93
CA TRP A 86 -12.77 16.56 7.74
C TRP A 86 -11.47 16.59 6.93
N GLY A 87 -10.93 17.79 6.69
CA GLY A 87 -9.64 17.95 6.03
C GLY A 87 -8.49 17.28 6.79
N SER A 88 -8.54 17.31 8.12
CA SER A 88 -7.53 16.63 8.97
C SER A 88 -7.62 15.11 8.88
N VAL A 89 -8.84 14.55 8.87
CA VAL A 89 -9.08 13.10 8.70
C VAL A 89 -8.60 12.63 7.32
N ALA A 90 -8.96 13.37 6.26
CA ALA A 90 -8.49 13.08 4.91
C ALA A 90 -6.94 13.18 4.82
N GLY A 91 -6.36 14.20 5.46
CA GLY A 91 -4.90 14.39 5.51
C GLY A 91 -4.18 13.23 6.21
N LEU A 92 -4.67 12.76 7.35
CA LEU A 92 -4.09 11.60 8.06
C LEU A 92 -4.19 10.30 7.23
N ALA A 93 -5.28 10.12 6.48
CA ALA A 93 -5.43 8.97 5.59
C ALA A 93 -4.38 8.95 4.47
N PHE A 94 -4.14 10.09 3.82
CA PHE A 94 -3.08 10.21 2.81
C PHE A 94 -1.68 10.08 3.40
N LEU A 95 -1.44 10.62 4.59
CA LEU A 95 -0.18 10.43 5.33
C LEU A 95 0.08 8.96 5.65
N GLY A 96 -0.94 8.21 6.09
CA GLY A 96 -0.85 6.77 6.30
C GLY A 96 -0.53 6.01 5.01
N ALA A 97 -1.16 6.38 3.89
CA ALA A 97 -0.87 5.79 2.58
C ALA A 97 0.59 6.06 2.14
N LEU A 98 1.09 7.28 2.36
CA LEU A 98 2.47 7.64 2.04
C LEU A 98 3.48 6.84 2.89
N LEU A 99 3.24 6.74 4.19
CA LEU A 99 4.07 5.94 5.09
C LEU A 99 4.03 4.45 4.73
N GLY A 100 2.86 3.93 4.38
CA GLY A 100 2.69 2.56 3.89
C GLY A 100 3.48 2.31 2.60
N ALA A 101 3.43 3.23 1.63
CA ALA A 101 4.18 3.11 0.38
C ALA A 101 5.71 3.08 0.60
N ILE A 102 6.22 3.82 1.59
CA ILE A 102 7.64 3.80 1.97
C ILE A 102 7.99 2.52 2.74
N ALA A 103 7.07 2.00 3.56
CA ALA A 103 7.29 0.80 4.36
C ALA A 103 7.31 -0.50 3.53
N ILE A 104 6.54 -0.59 2.44
CA ILE A 104 6.45 -1.78 1.58
C ILE A 104 7.82 -2.24 1.04
N PRO A 105 8.63 -1.41 0.36
CA PRO A 105 9.95 -1.83 -0.14
C PRO A 105 10.91 -2.17 1.00
N PHE A 106 10.85 -1.45 2.12
CA PHE A 106 11.68 -1.73 3.30
C PHE A 106 11.34 -3.09 3.93
N MET A 107 10.06 -3.45 4.02
CA MET A 107 9.62 -4.77 4.46
C MET A 107 9.98 -5.87 3.44
N MET A 108 9.87 -5.58 2.14
CA MET A 108 10.20 -6.54 1.09
C MET A 108 11.67 -6.95 1.12
N ASP A 109 12.57 -6.00 1.37
CA ASP A 109 14.02 -6.24 1.48
C ASP A 109 14.40 -7.03 2.75
N ARG A 110 13.65 -6.89 3.84
CA ARG A 110 13.94 -7.54 5.13
C ARG A 110 13.35 -8.93 5.28
N ILE A 111 12.16 -9.17 4.72
CA ILE A 111 11.32 -10.35 5.04
C ILE A 111 11.15 -11.28 3.82
N GLY A 112 11.42 -10.80 2.61
CA GLY A 112 11.21 -11.54 1.36
C GLY A 112 9.74 -11.62 0.94
N ALA A 113 9.48 -11.64 -0.36
CA ALA A 113 8.14 -11.50 -0.96
C ALA A 113 7.09 -12.53 -0.47
N ARG A 114 7.52 -13.71 -0.02
CA ARG A 114 6.63 -14.80 0.44
C ARG A 114 6.06 -14.56 1.84
N CYS A 115 6.81 -13.92 2.74
CA CYS A 115 6.36 -13.64 4.10
C CYS A 115 5.59 -12.30 4.19
N SER A 116 5.88 -11.34 3.31
CA SER A 116 5.15 -10.06 3.27
C SER A 116 3.65 -10.24 2.94
N PHE A 117 3.32 -11.19 2.05
CA PHE A 117 1.92 -11.54 1.73
C PHE A 117 1.16 -12.13 2.94
N VAL A 118 1.84 -12.95 3.75
CA VAL A 118 1.26 -13.56 4.97
C VAL A 118 1.02 -12.50 6.05
N VAL A 119 1.99 -11.59 6.27
CA VAL A 119 1.84 -10.52 7.27
C VAL A 119 0.74 -9.54 6.89
N CYS A 120 0.61 -9.21 5.60
CA CYS A 120 -0.49 -8.36 5.10
C CYS A 120 -1.87 -9.00 5.36
N SER A 121 -1.96 -10.33 5.25
CA SER A 121 -3.20 -11.08 5.53
C SER A 121 -3.54 -11.12 7.03
N VAL A 122 -2.55 -11.15 7.92
CA VAL A 122 -2.77 -11.19 9.38
C VAL A 122 -3.15 -9.83 9.95
N VAL A 123 -2.62 -8.74 9.41
CA VAL A 123 -2.97 -7.37 9.81
C VAL A 123 -4.40 -6.98 9.39
N SER A 124 -4.98 -7.67 8.40
CA SER A 124 -6.34 -7.42 7.92
C SER A 124 -7.44 -8.16 8.70
N VAL A 125 -7.11 -8.77 9.86
CA VAL A 125 -8.04 -9.41 10.80
C VAL A 125 -8.28 -8.52 12.02
#